data_AF-Q99XN4-F1
#
_entry.id   AF-Q99XN4-F1
#
_cell.length_a   1.000
_cell.length_b   1.000
_cell.length_c   1.000
_cell.angle_alpha   90.00
_cell.angle_beta   90.00
_cell.angle_gamma   90.00
#
_symmetry.space_group_name_H-M   'P 1'
#
loop_
_entity.id
_entity.type
_entity.pdbx_description
1 polymer ?
#
loop_
_entity_poly.entity_id
_entity_poly.type
_entity_poly.pdbx_seq_one_letter_code
_entity_poly.pdbx_strand_id
1 'polypeptide(L)' 'MTQITLKAARINAGYTLKQVAGAVGKNPQTISKYEKDSSDISLGLLQKLSSLYGVTIDNLFLGKKVRK' A
#
# COMPACT_ATOMS: atom_id res chain seq x y z
N MET A 1 -1.72 17.44 -7.50
CA MET A 1 -1.61 16.69 -6.23
C MET A 1 -0.64 15.54 -6.45
N THR A 2 0.32 15.31 -5.55
CA THR A 2 1.37 14.29 -5.68
C THR A 2 0.87 12.94 -5.16
N GLN A 3 0.55 12.01 -6.06
CA GLN A 3 0.21 10.64 -5.69
C GLN A 3 1.49 9.85 -5.35
N ILE A 4 1.49 9.14 -4.22
CA ILE A 4 2.60 8.28 -3.78
C ILE A 4 2.20 6.81 -3.91
N THR A 5 3.14 5.96 -4.31
CA THR A 5 2.90 4.51 -4.35
C THR A 5 2.76 3.92 -2.95
N LEU A 6 2.05 2.80 -2.80
CA LEU A 6 1.96 2.06 -1.53
C LEU A 6 3.34 1.76 -0.91
N LYS A 7 4.32 1.43 -1.75
CA LYS A 7 5.70 1.22 -1.31
C LYS A 7 6.31 2.48 -0.71
N ALA A 8 6.10 3.64 -1.33
CA ALA A 8 6.60 4.91 -0.82
C ALA A 8 5.90 5.29 0.48
N ALA A 9 4.58 5.12 0.57
CA ALA A 9 3.83 5.33 1.80
C ALA A 9 4.36 4.45 2.95
N ARG A 10 4.62 3.17 2.67
CA ARG A 10 5.21 2.25 3.64
C ARG A 10 6.61 2.69 4.11
N ILE A 11 7.48 3.07 3.17
CA ILE A 11 8.85 3.51 3.49
C ILE A 11 8.82 4.80 4.29
N ASN A 12 7.99 5.77 3.91
CA ASN A 12 7.83 7.04 4.62
C ASN A 12 7.29 6.82 6.05
N ALA A 13 6.40 5.86 6.23
CA ALA A 13 5.87 5.48 7.53
C ALA A 13 6.83 4.58 8.34
N GLY A 14 7.98 4.18 7.79
CA GLY A 14 9.00 3.40 8.50
C GLY A 14 8.62 1.93 8.74
N TYR A 15 7.58 1.41 8.08
CA TYR A 15 7.12 0.04 8.30
C TYR A 15 7.81 -0.98 7.37
N THR A 16 8.04 -2.17 7.89
CA THR A 16 8.44 -3.34 7.09
C THR A 16 7.22 -4.09 6.56
N LEU A 17 7.38 -4.81 5.44
CA LEU A 17 6.30 -5.65 4.88
C LEU A 17 5.74 -6.65 5.91
N LYS A 18 6.59 -7.18 6.80
CA LYS A 18 6.16 -8.11 7.86
C LYS A 18 5.30 -7.43 8.91
N GLN A 19 5.63 -6.21 9.34
CA GLN A 19 4.83 -5.46 10.30
C GLN A 19 3.47 -5.09 9.70
N VAL A 20 3.46 -4.62 8.45
CA VAL A 20 2.21 -4.30 7.74
C VAL A 20 1.35 -5.55 7.59
N ALA A 21 1.94 -6.65 7.13
CA ALA A 21 1.29 -7.95 7.02
C ALA A 21 0.64 -8.40 8.33
N GLY A 22 1.36 -8.29 9.45
CA GLY A 22 0.83 -8.60 10.78
C GLY A 22 -0.32 -7.68 11.18
N ALA A 23 -0.19 -6.37 10.95
CA ALA A 23 -1.23 -5.39 11.27
C ALA A 23 -2.52 -5.58 10.46
N VAL A 24 -2.41 -5.92 9.18
CA VAL A 24 -3.58 -6.13 8.30
C VAL A 24 -4.07 -7.58 8.26
N GLY A 25 -3.36 -8.51 8.88
CA GLY A 25 -3.67 -9.94 8.86
C GLY A 25 -3.51 -10.57 7.46
N LYS A 26 -2.49 -10.17 6.69
CA LYS A 26 -2.22 -10.66 5.34
C LYS A 26 -0.79 -11.15 5.21
N ASN A 27 -0.51 -11.93 4.18
CA ASN A 27 0.86 -12.35 3.90
C ASN A 27 1.73 -11.18 3.41
N PRO A 28 3.00 -11.08 3.86
CA PRO A 28 3.94 -10.09 3.36
C PRO A 28 4.13 -10.14 1.83
N GLN A 29 4.05 -11.33 1.23
CA GLN A 29 4.13 -11.48 -0.23
C GLN A 29 2.92 -10.85 -0.94
N THR A 30 1.73 -10.93 -0.33
CA THR A 30 0.52 -10.30 -0.85
C THR A 30 0.64 -8.79 -0.83
N ILE A 31 1.16 -8.21 0.27
CA ILE A 31 1.44 -6.76 0.34
C ILE A 31 2.48 -6.35 -0.71
N SER A 32 3.54 -7.13 -0.89
CA SER A 32 4.56 -6.89 -1.93
C SER A 32 3.98 -6.96 -3.36
N LYS A 33 3.02 -7.87 -3.61
CA LYS A 33 2.25 -7.90 -4.86
C LYS A 33 1.46 -6.60 -5.04
N TYR A 34 0.72 -6.16 -4.02
CA TYR A 34 -0.03 -4.90 -4.08
C TYR A 34 0.85 -3.67 -4.26
N GLU A 35 2.07 -3.65 -3.70
CA GLU A 35 3.03 -2.57 -3.93
C GLU A 35 3.50 -2.47 -5.39
N LYS A 36 3.44 -3.57 -6.14
CA LYS A 36 3.77 -3.61 -7.58
C LYS A 36 2.54 -3.38 -8.45
N ASP A 37 1.42 -4.00 -8.09
CA ASP A 37 0.16 -3.94 -8.79
C ASP A 37 -0.98 -3.79 -7.78
N SER A 38 -1.41 -2.54 -7.59
CA SER A 38 -2.50 -2.20 -6.67
C SER A 38 -3.86 -2.18 -7.36
N SER A 39 -3.97 -2.66 -8.60
CA SER A 39 -5.22 -2.56 -9.38
C SER A 39 -6.36 -3.39 -8.79
N ASP A 40 -6.02 -4.51 -8.14
CA ASP A 40 -6.97 -5.45 -7.52
C ASP A 40 -7.02 -5.33 -5.99
N ILE A 41 -6.50 -4.23 -5.43
CA ILE A 41 -6.52 -4.07 -3.97
C ILE A 41 -7.96 -3.82 -3.50
N SER A 42 -8.43 -4.66 -2.58
CA SER A 42 -9.75 -4.45 -1.98
C SER A 42 -9.76 -3.17 -1.13
N LEU A 43 -10.84 -2.39 -1.24
CA LEU A 43 -11.01 -1.10 -0.58
C LEU A 43 -10.87 -1.21 0.96
N GLY A 44 -11.31 -2.34 1.54
CA GLY A 44 -11.13 -2.60 2.97
C GLY A 44 -9.67 -2.82 3.39
N LEU A 45 -8.85 -3.41 2.52
CA LEU A 45 -7.40 -3.55 2.76
C LEU A 45 -6.72 -2.19 2.60
N LEU A 46 -7.14 -1.43 1.59
CA LEU A 46 -6.62 -0.10 1.31
C LEU A 46 -6.89 0.88 2.46
N GLN A 47 -8.10 0.88 3.04
CA GLN A 47 -8.41 1.66 4.24
C GLN A 47 -7.50 1.29 5.42
N LYS A 48 -7.26 0.00 5.66
CA LYS A 48 -6.34 -0.44 6.72
C LYS A 48 -4.91 0.05 6.48
N LEU A 49 -4.41 -0.02 5.25
CA LEU A 49 -3.08 0.47 4.90
C LEU A 49 -2.98 1.99 5.02
N SER A 50 -3.98 2.72 4.51
CA SER A 50 -4.09 4.16 4.64
C SER A 50 -4.06 4.60 6.11
N SER A 51 -4.84 3.94 6.96
CA SER A 51 -4.85 4.19 8.40
C SER A 51 -3.51 3.84 9.06
N LEU A 52 -2.86 2.76 8.65
CA LEU A 52 -1.57 2.32 9.21
C LEU A 52 -0.43 3.27 8.85
N TYR A 53 -0.42 3.77 7.61
CA TYR A 53 0.63 4.66 7.12
C TYR A 53 0.35 6.14 7.44
N GLY A 54 -0.85 6.47 7.95
CA GLY A 54 -1.26 7.86 8.18
C GLY A 54 -1.40 8.67 6.88
N VAL A 55 -1.71 8.02 5.77
CA VAL A 55 -1.88 8.66 4.45
C VAL A 55 -3.30 8.49 3.95
N THR A 56 -3.85 9.52 3.32
CA THR A 56 -5.18 9.45 2.72
C THR A 56 -5.18 8.55 1.48
N ILE A 57 -6.28 7.82 1.27
CA ILE A 57 -6.45 6.95 0.09
C ILE A 57 -6.29 7.74 -1.22
N ASP A 58 -6.75 8.98 -1.25
CA ASP A 58 -6.64 9.88 -2.41
C ASP A 58 -5.17 10.18 -2.80
N ASN A 59 -4.27 10.15 -1.82
CA ASN A 59 -2.84 10.33 -2.05
C ASN A 59 -2.14 9.02 -2.45
N LEU A 60 -2.82 7.87 -2.37
CA LEU A 60 -2.25 6.57 -2.77
C LEU A 60 -2.49 6.34 -4.26
N PHE A 61 -1.41 6.11 -4.99
CA PHE A 61 -1.49 5.67 -6.37
C PHE A 61 -1.99 4.22 -6.42
N LEU A 62 -3.18 4.03 -7.00
CA LEU A 62 -3.78 2.72 -7.24
C LEU A 62 -3.72 2.38 -8.71
N GLY A 63 -2.95 1.35 -9.05
CA GLY A 63 -2.90 0.83 -10.41
C GLY A 63 -1.60 0.12 -10.70
N LYS A 64 -1.51 -0.40 -11.92
CA LYS A 64 -0.29 -1.01 -12.43
C LYS A 64 0.72 0.10 -12.70
N LYS A 65 1.96 -0.05 -12.22
CA LYS A 65 3.08 0.76 -12.71
C LYS A 65 3.28 0.44 -14.19
N VAL A 66 2.58 1.16 -15.07
CA VAL A 66 2.83 1.11 -16.51
C VAL A 66 4.13 1.89 -16.71
N ARG A 67 5.23 1.17 -16.95
CA ARG A 67 6.43 1.78 -17.53
C ARG A 67 6.01 2.26 -18.93
N LYS A 68 5.99 3.57 -19.12
CA LYS A 68 6.03 4.18 -20.44
C LYS A 68 7.49 4.22 -20.90
#